data_AF-A0A9P7JC17-F1
#
_entry.id   AF-A0A9P7JC17-F1
#
_cell.length_a   1.000
_cell.length_b   1.000
_cell.length_c   1.000
_cell.angle_alpha   90.00
_cell.angle_beta   90.00
_cell.angle_gamma   90.00
#
_symmetry.space_group_name_H-M   'P 1'
#
loop_
_entity.id
_entity.type
_entity.pdbx_description
1 polymer ?
#
loop_
_entity_poly.entity_id
_entity_poly.type
_entity_poly.pdbx_seq_one_letter_code
_entity_poly.pdbx_strand_id
1 'polypeptide(L)'
;YVIVFASRAVADEWWRAVSTSSTTRFSNSIQRANAQFYTHDVDQANAAECLTVKGVATQSLGKVFFLLLHDLGGRELSIIPSPDFADYISGNSFFIRSNVSPYDYWYCPHYDTSASVFVSCTERTRFRISLSAGGTS
;
A
#
# COMPACT_ATOMS: atom_id res chain seq x y z
N TYR A 1 2.58 4.58 -18.08
CA TYR A 1 3.50 5.28 -17.15
C TYR A 1 4.40 4.27 -16.47
N VAL A 2 5.64 4.66 -16.16
CA VAL A 2 6.41 4.06 -15.06
C VAL A 2 6.23 4.96 -13.85
N ILE A 3 5.86 4.38 -12.71
CA ILE A 3 5.71 5.10 -11.45
C ILE A 3 6.86 4.71 -10.54
N VAL A 4 7.60 5.72 -10.08
CA VAL A 4 8.73 5.53 -9.14
C VAL A 4 8.32 6.08 -7.79
N PHE A 5 8.47 5.24 -6.75
CA PHE A 5 8.18 5.59 -5.37
C PHE A 5 9.47 5.68 -4.57
N ALA A 6 9.60 6.68 -3.70
CA ALA A 6 10.76 6.82 -2.82
C ALA A 6 10.96 5.62 -1.89
N SER A 7 9.89 4.90 -1.55
CA SER A 7 9.92 3.64 -0.83
C SER A 7 8.63 2.85 -1.05
N ARG A 8 8.62 1.58 -0.64
CA ARG A 8 7.40 0.76 -0.61
C ARG A 8 6.29 1.40 0.24
N ALA A 9 6.63 1.95 1.40
CA ALA A 9 5.66 2.60 2.27
C ALA A 9 4.98 3.80 1.57
N VAL A 10 5.74 4.56 0.78
CA VAL A 10 5.20 5.66 -0.03
C VAL A 10 4.24 5.14 -1.11
N ALA A 11 4.53 3.98 -1.72
CA ALA A 11 3.62 3.36 -2.69
C ALA A 11 2.28 2.96 -2.06
N ASP A 12 2.32 2.36 -0.87
CA ASP A 12 1.12 1.97 -0.14
C ASP A 12 0.32 3.19 0.36
N GLU A 13 1.00 4.25 0.84
CA GLU A 13 0.37 5.52 1.21
C GLU A 13 -0.29 6.24 0.03
N TRP A 14 0.41 6.30 -1.11
CA TRP A 14 -0.12 6.88 -2.35
C TRP A 14 -1.35 6.11 -2.83
N TRP A 15 -1.27 4.78 -2.88
CA TRP A 15 -2.40 3.94 -3.29
C TRP A 15 -3.62 4.14 -2.38
N ARG A 16 -3.40 4.15 -1.06
CA ARG A 16 -4.49 4.41 -0.10
C ARG A 16 -5.14 5.77 -0.36
N ALA A 17 -4.34 6.81 -0.58
CA ALA A 17 -4.85 8.15 -0.87
C ALA A 17 -5.69 8.21 -2.16
N VAL A 18 -5.22 7.58 -3.24
CA VAL A 18 -5.94 7.52 -4.52
C VAL A 18 -7.24 6.74 -4.39
N SER A 19 -7.17 5.52 -3.85
CA SER A 19 -8.32 4.59 -3.75
C SER A 19 -9.41 5.07 -2.80
N THR A 20 -9.06 5.83 -1.76
CA THR A 20 -10.05 6.41 -0.82
C THR A 20 -10.42 7.86 -1.14
N SER A 21 -9.97 8.41 -2.27
CA SER A 21 -10.30 9.79 -2.64
C SER A 21 -11.80 9.93 -2.95
N SER A 22 -12.40 11.03 -2.52
CA SER A 22 -13.74 11.43 -2.93
C SER A 22 -13.82 11.86 -4.40
N THR A 23 -12.68 12.06 -5.06
CA THR A 23 -12.61 12.39 -6.47
C THR A 23 -12.72 11.10 -7.29
N THR A 24 -13.97 10.70 -7.56
CA THR A 24 -14.34 9.39 -8.12
C THR A 24 -13.66 9.05 -9.44
N ARG A 25 -13.35 10.04 -10.29
CA ARG A 25 -12.61 9.78 -11.54
C ARG A 25 -11.23 9.15 -11.32
N PHE A 26 -10.60 9.33 -10.15
CA PHE A 26 -9.32 8.69 -9.82
C PHE A 26 -9.51 7.37 -9.08
N SER A 27 -10.38 7.33 -8.07
CA SER A 27 -10.61 6.10 -7.28
C SER A 27 -11.29 4.99 -8.08
N ASN A 28 -12.11 5.33 -9.08
CA ASN A 28 -12.72 4.35 -9.97
C ASN A 28 -11.81 3.95 -11.14
N SER A 29 -10.95 4.84 -11.62
CA SER A 29 -10.12 4.58 -12.80
C SER A 29 -8.83 3.85 -12.44
N ILE A 30 -8.14 4.25 -11.37
CA ILE A 30 -6.84 3.70 -10.99
C ILE A 30 -7.07 2.47 -10.11
N GLN A 31 -6.55 1.33 -10.53
CA GLN A 31 -6.65 0.08 -9.77
C GLN A 31 -5.26 -0.52 -9.52
N ARG A 32 -5.08 -1.13 -8.35
CA ARG A 32 -3.86 -1.89 -8.02
C ARG A 32 -4.08 -3.35 -8.37
N ALA A 33 -3.39 -3.84 -9.41
CA ALA A 33 -3.44 -5.24 -9.81
C ALA A 33 -2.56 -6.11 -8.88
N ASN A 34 -1.38 -5.61 -8.51
CA ASN A 34 -0.50 -6.24 -7.53
C ASN A 34 0.48 -5.22 -6.92
N ALA A 35 1.51 -5.69 -6.21
CA ALA A 35 2.48 -4.81 -5.55
C ALA A 35 3.28 -3.90 -6.51
N GLN A 36 3.46 -4.33 -7.77
CA GLN A 36 4.28 -3.65 -8.79
C GLN A 36 3.44 -3.05 -9.93
N PHE A 37 2.19 -3.49 -10.10
CA PHE A 37 1.35 -3.12 -11.24
C PHE A 37 0.08 -2.39 -10.82
N TYR A 38 -0.13 -1.26 -11.49
CA TYR A 38 -1.35 -0.45 -11.42
C TYR A 38 -1.91 -0.28 -12.83
N THR A 39 -3.23 -0.35 -12.95
CA THR A 39 -3.96 -0.01 -14.18
C THR A 39 -4.65 1.32 -13.99
N HIS A 40 -4.96 2.01 -15.10
CA HIS A 40 -5.84 3.17 -15.07
C HIS A 40 -6.64 3.28 -16.36
N ASP A 41 -7.85 3.82 -16.26
CA ASP A 41 -8.65 4.23 -17.40
C ASP A 41 -8.25 5.65 -17.83
N VAL A 42 -7.63 5.75 -19.01
CA VAL A 42 -7.12 7.01 -19.57
C VAL A 42 -8.24 7.99 -19.96
N ASP A 43 -9.45 7.50 -20.22
CA ASP A 43 -10.60 8.34 -20.58
C ASP A 43 -11.23 9.01 -19.36
N GLN A 44 -11.00 8.45 -18.16
CA GLN A 44 -11.51 8.96 -16.89
C GLN A 44 -10.54 9.95 -16.23
N ALA A 45 -9.25 9.59 -16.16
CA ALA A 45 -8.25 10.41 -15.51
C ALA A 45 -6.83 10.05 -15.94
N ASN A 46 -6.01 11.07 -16.18
CA ASN A 46 -4.57 10.89 -16.27
C ASN A 46 -4.01 10.57 -14.87
N ALA A 47 -3.44 9.39 -14.69
CA ALA A 47 -2.95 8.94 -13.39
C ALA A 47 -1.94 9.90 -12.74
N ALA A 48 -1.10 10.59 -13.53
CA ALA A 48 -0.12 11.53 -13.01
C ALA A 48 -0.74 12.77 -12.34
N GLU A 49 -1.96 13.16 -12.74
CA GLU A 49 -2.65 14.32 -12.18
C GLU A 49 -3.04 14.14 -10.71
N CYS A 50 -3.10 12.90 -10.20
CA CYS A 50 -3.42 12.62 -8.80
C CYS A 50 -2.49 13.33 -7.80
N LEU A 51 -1.28 13.69 -8.23
CA LEU A 51 -0.29 14.41 -7.42
C LEU A 51 -0.54 15.92 -7.33
N THR A 52 -1.42 16.46 -8.17
CA THR A 52 -1.70 17.90 -8.26
C THR A 52 -3.15 18.24 -7.94
N VAL A 53 -4.08 17.28 -8.14
CA VAL A 53 -5.49 17.46 -7.78
C VAL A 53 -5.69 17.36 -6.27
N LYS A 54 -6.17 18.46 -5.67
CA LYS A 54 -6.43 18.57 -4.23
C LYS A 54 -7.40 17.48 -3.76
N GLY A 55 -7.06 16.81 -2.67
CA GLY A 55 -7.90 15.75 -2.07
C GLY A 55 -7.70 14.37 -2.70
N VAL A 56 -6.71 14.20 -3.57
CA VAL A 56 -6.30 12.89 -4.11
C VAL A 56 -4.99 12.44 -3.46
N ALA A 57 -3.83 12.81 -4.00
CA ALA A 57 -2.53 12.38 -3.49
C ALA A 57 -1.47 13.49 -3.52
N THR A 58 -1.87 14.75 -3.30
CA THR A 58 -0.92 15.90 -3.32
C THR A 58 0.16 15.81 -2.24
N GLN A 59 -0.10 15.11 -1.13
CA GLN A 59 0.88 14.79 -0.08
C GLN A 59 2.02 13.87 -0.55
N SER A 60 1.84 13.19 -1.68
CA SER A 60 2.84 12.30 -2.29
C SER A 60 3.77 13.03 -3.27
N LEU A 61 3.53 14.34 -3.51
CA LEU A 61 4.38 15.16 -4.37
C LEU A 61 5.83 15.18 -3.86
N GLY A 62 6.79 15.00 -4.78
CA GLY A 62 8.21 14.88 -4.45
C GLY A 62 8.66 13.51 -3.92
N LYS A 63 7.72 12.59 -3.66
CA LYS A 63 8.00 11.20 -3.26
C LYS A 63 7.57 10.17 -4.31
N VAL A 64 6.70 10.59 -5.23
CA VAL A 64 6.17 9.79 -6.32
C VAL A 64 6.40 10.52 -7.64
N PHE A 65 6.94 9.82 -8.62
CA PHE A 65 7.22 10.36 -9.95
C PHE A 65 6.56 9.50 -11.02
N PHE A 66 5.88 10.13 -11.97
CA PHE A 66 5.34 9.49 -13.15
C PHE A 66 6.21 9.81 -14.35
N LEU A 67 6.75 8.78 -14.98
CA LEU A 67 7.49 8.88 -16.22
C LEU A 67 6.59 8.38 -17.36
N LEU A 68 6.30 9.28 -18.30
CA LEU A 68 5.63 8.89 -19.55
C LEU A 68 6.66 8.15 -20.40
N LEU A 69 6.37 6.89 -20.70
CA LEU A 69 7.11 6.18 -21.73
C LEU A 69 6.46 6.55 -23.05
N HIS A 70 7.14 7.35 -23.87
CA HIS A 70 6.70 7.58 -25.25
C HIS A 70 6.69 6.27 -26.05
N ASP A 71 6.08 6.26 -27.24
CA ASP A 71 5.95 5.14 -28.20
C ASP A 71 7.30 4.58 -28.74
N LEU A 72 8.38 4.64 -27.96
CA LEU A 72 9.60 3.86 -28.15
C LEU A 72 9.31 2.40 -27.79
N GLY A 73 8.51 1.77 -28.64
CA GLY A 73 8.46 0.33 -28.85
C GLY A 73 8.00 -0.54 -27.68
N GLY A 74 7.64 -0.01 -26.51
CA GLY A 74 7.04 -0.75 -25.37
C GLY A 74 7.81 -1.99 -24.87
N ARG A 75 9.01 -2.26 -25.41
CA ARG A 75 9.72 -3.54 -25.34
C ARG A 75 10.96 -3.51 -24.45
N GLU A 76 11.34 -2.35 -23.93
CA GLU A 76 12.58 -2.19 -23.14
C GLU A 76 12.34 -1.93 -21.65
N LEU A 77 11.15 -2.24 -21.13
CA LEU A 77 11.00 -2.34 -19.69
C LEU A 77 11.38 -3.75 -19.27
N SER A 78 12.54 -3.86 -18.61
CA SER A 78 12.81 -5.01 -17.75
C SER A 78 11.81 -4.97 -16.61
N ILE A 79 10.63 -5.55 -16.84
CA ILE A 79 9.67 -5.85 -15.78
C ILE A 79 10.44 -6.71 -14.79
N ILE A 80 10.72 -6.15 -13.60
CA ILE A 80 11.20 -6.96 -12.48
C ILE A 80 10.14 -8.04 -12.31
N PRO A 81 10.49 -9.34 -12.41
CA PRO A 81 9.52 -10.42 -12.24
C PRO A 81 8.76 -10.17 -10.95
N SER A 82 7.42 -10.28 -11.01
CA SER A 82 6.58 -10.25 -9.81
C SER A 82 7.19 -11.24 -8.82
N PRO A 83 7.74 -10.77 -7.69
CA PRO A 83 8.25 -11.70 -6.71
C PRO A 83 7.08 -12.58 -6.25
N ASP A 84 7.22 -13.91 -6.38
CA ASP A 84 6.25 -14.91 -5.88
C ASP A 84 6.16 -14.91 -4.34
N PHE A 85 6.87 -14.00 -3.69
CA PHE A 85 6.85 -13.84 -2.25
C PHE A 85 5.60 -13.05 -1.88
N ALA A 86 4.69 -13.75 -1.20
CA ALA A 86 4.09 -13.28 0.03
C ALA A 86 4.85 -12.10 0.66
N ASP A 87 4.13 -11.03 1.01
CA ASP A 87 4.65 -9.98 1.88
C ASP A 87 5.54 -10.58 2.96
N TYR A 88 6.81 -10.16 3.00
CA TYR A 88 7.87 -10.75 3.83
C TYR A 88 7.35 -11.12 5.22
N ILE A 89 6.98 -12.39 5.41
CA ILE A 89 6.79 -12.94 6.75
C ILE A 89 8.22 -13.13 7.25
N SER A 90 8.70 -12.19 8.04
CA SER A 90 10.02 -12.26 8.67
C SER A 90 10.19 -13.49 9.59
N GLY A 91 9.10 -14.20 9.89
CA GLY A 91 9.04 -15.23 10.92
C GLY A 91 9.14 -14.68 12.35
N ASN A 92 9.46 -13.39 12.51
CA ASN A 92 9.62 -12.72 13.77
C ASN A 92 8.29 -12.19 14.30
N SER A 93 8.26 -11.97 15.62
CA SER A 93 7.14 -11.30 16.28
C SER A 93 7.46 -9.83 16.53
N PHE A 94 6.49 -8.95 16.29
CA PHE A 94 6.64 -7.50 16.38
C PHE A 94 5.63 -6.87 17.33
N PHE A 95 5.98 -5.71 17.89
CA PHE A 95 4.98 -4.84 18.53
C PHE A 95 4.31 -3.99 17.46
N ILE A 96 2.97 -4.00 17.44
CA ILE A 96 2.19 -3.15 16.54
C ILE A 96 1.84 -1.88 17.31
N ARG A 97 2.11 -0.71 16.71
CA ARG A 97 1.86 0.60 17.33
C ARG A 97 1.18 1.57 16.38
N SER A 98 0.50 2.56 16.94
CA SER A 98 -0.02 3.68 16.16
C SER A 98 1.12 4.49 15.53
N ASN A 99 0.90 4.91 14.29
CA ASN A 99 1.83 5.82 13.61
C ASN A 99 1.65 7.27 14.11
N VAL A 100 0.42 7.64 14.48
CA VAL A 100 0.07 8.99 14.96
C VAL A 100 0.47 9.20 16.43
N SER A 101 0.40 8.14 17.23
CA SER A 101 0.78 8.13 18.64
C SER A 101 1.76 6.98 18.92
N PRO A 102 3.07 7.23 18.96
CA PRO A 102 4.08 6.18 19.10
C PRO A 102 4.03 5.39 20.42
N TYR A 103 3.26 5.88 21.39
CA TYR A 103 3.07 5.25 22.70
C TYR A 103 1.91 4.28 22.72
N ASP A 104 1.01 4.31 21.75
CA ASP A 104 -0.15 3.43 21.70
C ASP A 104 0.19 2.14 20.96
N TYR A 105 0.13 1.02 21.68
CA TYR A 105 0.42 -0.32 21.19
C TYR A 105 -0.81 -1.20 21.20
N TRP A 106 -0.81 -2.20 20.33
CA TRP A 106 -1.75 -3.30 20.43
C TRP A 106 -1.38 -4.20 21.61
N TYR A 107 -2.39 -4.49 22.41
CA TYR A 107 -2.30 -5.33 23.59
C TYR A 107 -3.38 -6.39 23.57
N CYS A 108 -2.99 -7.60 23.89
CA CYS A 108 -3.90 -8.73 24.02
C CYS A 108 -3.66 -9.36 25.40
N PRO A 109 -4.58 -9.16 26.37
CA PRO A 109 -4.41 -9.63 27.75
C PRO A 109 -4.53 -11.15 27.88
N HIS A 110 -5.19 -11.81 26.93
CA HIS A 110 -5.42 -13.26 26.94
C HIS A 110 -4.81 -13.88 25.69
N TYR A 111 -4.12 -15.01 25.84
CA TYR A 111 -3.49 -15.73 24.72
C TYR A 111 -4.44 -16.74 24.05
N ASP A 112 -5.75 -16.63 24.29
CA ASP A 112 -6.74 -17.53 23.69
C ASP A 112 -7.04 -17.12 22.24
N THR A 113 -7.43 -18.10 21.44
CA THR A 113 -7.84 -18.00 20.03
C THR A 113 -9.02 -17.04 19.78
N SER A 114 -9.76 -16.67 20.83
CA SER A 114 -10.88 -15.70 20.78
C SER A 114 -10.53 -14.33 21.38
N ALA A 115 -9.27 -14.09 21.71
CA ALA A 115 -8.89 -12.91 22.46
C ALA A 115 -9.04 -11.62 21.63
N SER A 116 -9.71 -10.64 22.23
CA SER A 116 -9.83 -9.30 21.66
C SER A 116 -8.49 -8.55 21.74
N VAL A 117 -8.22 -7.74 20.72
CA VAL A 117 -7.05 -6.85 20.69
C VAL A 117 -7.49 -5.45 21.12
N PHE A 118 -6.78 -4.90 22.10
CA PHE A 118 -7.00 -3.58 22.67
C PHE A 118 -5.85 -2.63 22.32
N VAL A 119 -6.08 -1.33 22.50
CA VAL A 119 -5.02 -0.32 22.46
C VAL A 119 -4.60 -0.01 23.90
N SER A 120 -3.31 -0.02 24.18
CA SER A 120 -2.74 0.34 25.49
C SER A 120 -1.50 1.22 25.32
N CYS A 121 -1.34 2.19 26.21
CA CYS A 121 -0.15 3.04 26.29
C CYS A 121 0.90 2.54 27.29
N THR A 122 0.58 1.50 28.07
CA THR A 122 1.43 0.92 29.12
C THR A 122 1.81 -0.53 28.84
N GLU A 123 0.98 -1.26 28.11
CA GLU A 123 1.14 -2.67 27.82
C GLU A 123 1.24 -2.91 26.31
N ARG A 124 1.90 -4.00 25.92
CA ARG A 124 2.11 -4.34 24.50
C ARG A 124 2.29 -5.84 24.32
N THR A 125 1.66 -6.38 23.28
CA THR A 125 1.77 -7.80 22.91
C THR A 125 2.54 -7.93 21.59
N ARG A 126 3.38 -8.97 21.49
CA ARG A 126 4.06 -9.28 20.23
C ARG A 126 3.14 -10.11 19.33
N PHE A 127 2.99 -9.67 18.09
CA PHE A 127 2.21 -10.35 17.07
C PHE A 127 3.13 -10.98 16.04
N ARG A 128 2.83 -12.21 15.65
CA ARG A 128 3.44 -12.86 14.47
C ARG A 128 2.44 -12.74 13.33
N ILE A 129 2.87 -12.14 12.22
CA ILE A 129 2.04 -11.99 11.02
C ILE A 129 2.35 -13.19 10.12
N SER A 130 1.32 -13.96 9.79
CA SER A 130 1.39 -15.00 8.78
C SER A 130 0.28 -14.77 7.75
N LEU A 131 0.57 -15.08 6.49
CA LEU A 131 -0.49 -15.18 5.50
C LEU A 131 -1.39 -16.36 5.86
N SER A 132 -2.70 -16.16 5.80
CA SER A 132 -3.62 -17.28 5.78
C SER A 132 -3.39 -18.02 4.46
N ALA A 133 -2.99 -19.29 4.53
CA ALA A 133 -3.09 -20.15 3.35
C ALA A 133 -4.55 -20.11 2.89
N GLY A 134 -4.82 -19.54 1.73
CA GLY A 134 -6.14 -19.60 1.12
C GLY A 134 -6.51 -21.07 1.01
N GLY A 135 -7.57 -21.48 1.71
CA GLY A 135 -8.07 -22.85 1.65
C GLY A 135 -8.50 -23.16 0.23
N THR A 136 -7.76 -24.03 -0.45
CA THR A 136 -8.33 -24.88 -1.48
C THR A 136 -9.01 -26.03 -0.77
N SER A 137 -10.34 -25.98 -0.70
CA SER A 137 -11.18 -27.16 -0.47
C SER A 137 -10.96 -28.22 -1.53
#